data_AF-A0A955GLQ3-F1
#
_entry.id   AF-A0A955GLQ3-F1
#
_cell.length_a   1.000
_cell.length_b   1.000
_cell.length_c   1.000
_cell.angle_alpha   90.00
_cell.angle_beta   90.00
_cell.angle_gamma   90.00
#
_symmetry.space_group_name_H-M   'P 1'
#
loop_
_entity.id
_entity.type
_entity.pdbx_description
1 polymer ?
#
loop_
_entity_poly.entity_id
_entity_poly.type
_entity_poly.pdbx_seq_one_letter_code
_entity_poly.pdbx_strand_id
1 'polypeptide(L)'
;MDKDQLVKLKQDIVTELTKLIDDGMTPEERFRTYFSVSEALGDPVTMKKAYEAAMDIEDSTIKSSSLMDLLDLVSSYENITFEDEHDNN
;
A
#
# COMPACT_ATOMS: atom_id res chain seq x y z
N MET A 1 2.71 -23.23 11.69
CA MET A 1 2.51 -22.70 10.33
C MET A 1 3.88 -22.53 9.71
N ASP A 2 4.11 -23.10 8.54
CA ASP A 2 5.37 -22.89 7.81
C ASP A 2 5.31 -21.60 6.96
N LYS A 3 6.43 -21.26 6.31
CA LYS A 3 6.58 -20.05 5.50
C LYS A 3 5.59 -20.02 4.33
N ASP A 4 5.32 -21.15 3.70
CA ASP A 4 4.45 -21.22 2.52
C ASP A 4 2.98 -21.03 2.91
N GLN A 5 2.58 -21.57 4.06
CA GLN A 5 1.26 -21.31 4.65
C GLN A 5 1.06 -19.83 5.01
N LEU A 6 2.10 -19.15 5.51
CA LEU A 6 2.06 -17.71 5.81
C LEU A 6 1.93 -16.87 4.53
N VAL A 7 2.66 -17.21 3.48
CA VAL A 7 2.57 -16.53 2.18
C VAL A 7 1.17 -16.66 1.58
N LYS A 8 0.62 -17.88 1.60
CA LYS A 8 -0.75 -18.12 1.12
C LYS A 8 -1.78 -17.35 1.94
N LEU A 9 -1.67 -17.38 3.27
CA LEU A 9 -2.58 -16.63 4.14
C LEU A 9 -2.51 -15.12 3.86
N LYS A 10 -1.31 -14.56 3.63
CA LYS A 10 -1.14 -13.15 3.22
C LYS A 10 -1.89 -12.84 1.93
N GLN A 11 -1.75 -13.69 0.91
CA GLN A 11 -2.45 -13.53 -0.37
C GLN A 11 -3.98 -13.60 -0.22
N ASP A 12 -4.47 -14.54 0.58
CA ASP A 12 -5.90 -14.69 0.87
C ASP A 12 -6.45 -13.45 1.59
N ILE A 13 -5.74 -12.96 2.62
CA ILE A 13 -6.12 -11.74 3.35
C ILE A 13 -6.19 -10.53 2.41
N VAL A 14 -5.16 -10.32 1.59
CA VAL A 14 -5.14 -9.20 0.64
C VAL A 14 -6.29 -9.29 -0.37
N THR A 15 -6.58 -10.50 -0.85
CA THR A 15 -7.69 -10.75 -1.78
C THR A 15 -9.04 -10.42 -1.14
N GLU A 16 -9.24 -10.73 0.14
CA GLU A 16 -10.48 -10.37 0.84
C GLU A 16 -10.55 -8.87 1.14
N LEU A 17 -9.46 -8.26 1.61
CA LEU A 17 -9.41 -6.82 1.86
C LEU A 17 -9.76 -6.01 0.61
N THR A 18 -9.22 -6.38 -0.55
CA THR A 18 -9.49 -5.67 -1.81
C THR A 18 -10.95 -5.77 -2.27
N LYS A 19 -11.66 -6.85 -1.93
CA LYS A 19 -13.10 -7.00 -2.22
C LYS A 19 -13.98 -6.18 -1.29
N LEU A 20 -13.51 -5.92 -0.07
CA LEU A 20 -14.25 -5.19 0.96
C LEU A 20 -14.14 -3.68 0.81
N ILE A 21 -13.19 -3.17 0.00
CA ILE A 21 -13.09 -1.74 -0.26
C ILE A 21 -14.32 -1.30 -1.05
N ASP A 22 -15.16 -0.51 -0.39
CA ASP A 22 -16.42 -0.02 -0.95
C ASP A 22 -16.55 1.50 -0.83
N ASP A 23 -17.66 2.01 -1.38
CA ASP A 23 -17.98 3.44 -1.34
C ASP A 23 -18.45 3.95 0.03
N GLY A 24 -18.78 3.07 0.97
CA GLY A 24 -19.26 3.38 2.32
C GLY A 24 -18.17 3.61 3.36
N MET A 25 -16.94 3.16 3.10
CA MET A 25 -15.77 3.49 3.94
C MET A 25 -15.48 4.99 3.94
N THR A 26 -15.02 5.51 5.09
CA THR A 26 -14.49 6.87 5.14
C THR A 26 -13.19 6.98 4.32
N PRO A 27 -12.81 8.18 3.85
CA PRO A 27 -11.53 8.38 3.17
C PRO A 27 -10.32 7.83 3.94
N GLU A 28 -10.31 7.96 5.27
CA GLU A 28 -9.23 7.47 6.14
C GLU A 28 -9.18 5.93 6.21
N GLU A 29 -10.34 5.27 6.25
CA GLU A 29 -10.43 3.80 6.23
C GLU A 29 -10.02 3.24 4.87
N ARG A 30 -10.44 3.91 3.80
CA ARG A 30 -10.09 3.58 2.42
C ARG A 30 -8.59 3.75 2.19
N PHE A 31 -8.00 4.85 2.67
CA PHE A 31 -6.56 5.08 2.63
C PHE A 31 -5.82 3.94 3.32
N ARG A 32 -6.14 3.65 4.59
CA ARG A 32 -5.46 2.60 5.36
C ARG A 32 -5.54 1.24 4.69
N THR A 33 -6.71 0.90 4.13
CA THR A 33 -6.89 -0.38 3.46
C THR A 33 -6.06 -0.46 2.18
N TYR A 34 -6.09 0.56 1.32
CA TYR A 34 -5.25 0.59 0.12
C TYR A 34 -3.76 0.64 0.43
N PHE A 35 -3.35 1.39 1.46
CA PHE A 35 -1.97 1.48 1.91
C PHE A 35 -1.45 0.11 2.35
N SER A 36 -2.15 -0.59 3.26
CA SER A 36 -1.75 -1.91 3.72
C SER A 36 -1.73 -2.96 2.61
N VAL A 37 -2.69 -2.90 1.67
CA VAL A 37 -2.67 -3.77 0.48
C VAL A 37 -1.44 -3.47 -0.39
N SER A 38 -1.09 -2.18 -0.55
CA SER A 38 0.07 -1.75 -1.33
C SER A 38 1.38 -2.21 -0.71
N GLU A 39 1.57 -2.06 0.59
CA GLU A 39 2.73 -2.62 1.30
C GLU A 39 2.83 -4.13 1.14
N ALA A 40 1.68 -4.82 1.17
CA ALA A 40 1.64 -6.26 1.07
C ALA A 40 2.00 -6.76 -0.35
N LEU A 41 1.55 -6.07 -1.40
CA LEU A 41 1.72 -6.51 -2.79
C LEU A 41 2.88 -5.84 -3.52
N GLY A 42 3.32 -4.66 -3.08
CA GLY A 42 4.20 -3.80 -3.86
C GLY A 42 3.57 -3.34 -5.18
N ASP A 43 2.24 -3.17 -5.21
CA ASP A 43 1.50 -2.85 -6.44
C ASP A 43 1.31 -1.33 -6.62
N PRO A 44 1.85 -0.73 -7.69
CA PRO A 44 1.67 0.70 -7.98
C PRO A 44 0.19 1.11 -8.16
N VAL A 45 -0.68 0.18 -8.60
CA VAL A 45 -2.10 0.48 -8.80
C VAL A 45 -2.78 0.76 -7.47
N THR A 46 -2.49 -0.04 -6.43
CA THR A 46 -3.07 0.18 -5.11
C THR A 46 -2.44 1.39 -4.41
N MET A 47 -1.17 1.71 -4.67
CA MET A 47 -0.53 2.93 -4.16
C MET A 47 -1.22 4.18 -4.70
N LYS A 48 -1.55 4.19 -6.00
CA LYS A 48 -2.30 5.29 -6.59
C LYS A 48 -3.69 5.45 -5.96
N LYS A 49 -4.38 4.35 -5.69
CA LYS A 49 -5.69 4.39 -5.01
C LYS A 49 -5.60 4.85 -3.55
N ALA A 50 -4.50 4.51 -2.85
CA ALA A 50 -4.21 5.07 -1.54
C ALA A 50 -4.04 6.59 -1.61
N TYR A 51 -3.30 7.10 -2.61
CA TYR A 51 -3.15 8.54 -2.83
C TYR A 51 -4.51 9.22 -3.05
N GLU A 52 -5.33 8.68 -3.94
CA GLU A 52 -6.67 9.21 -4.23
C GLU A 52 -7.52 9.28 -2.94
N ALA A 53 -7.54 8.22 -2.14
CA ALA A 53 -8.25 8.20 -0.86
C ALA A 53 -7.69 9.20 0.16
N ALA A 54 -6.37 9.37 0.23
CA ALA A 54 -5.74 10.36 1.12
C ALA A 54 -6.12 11.79 0.75
N MET A 55 -6.29 12.07 -0.55
CA MET A 55 -6.70 13.39 -1.03
C MET A 55 -8.13 13.76 -0.62
N ASP A 56 -8.99 12.76 -0.44
CA ASP A 56 -10.38 12.93 -0.01
C ASP A 56 -10.54 13.12 1.52
N ILE A 57 -9.49 12.91 2.32
CA ILE A 57 -9.52 13.17 3.77
C ILE A 57 -9.72 14.67 4.04
N GLU A 58 -10.67 15.06 4.90
CA GLU A 58 -10.93 16.49 5.16
C GLU A 58 -9.95 17.09 6.16
N ASP A 59 -9.59 16.33 7.21
CA ASP A 59 -8.66 16.77 8.23
C ASP A 59 -7.23 16.88 7.65
N SER A 60 -6.70 18.10 7.64
CA SER A 60 -5.38 18.38 7.06
C SER A 60 -4.23 17.70 7.79
N THR A 61 -4.37 17.43 9.09
CA THR A 61 -3.36 16.72 9.89
C THR A 61 -3.34 15.25 9.50
N ILE A 62 -4.52 14.63 9.40
CA ILE A 62 -4.62 13.21 8.99
C ILE A 62 -4.17 13.05 7.53
N LYS A 63 -4.58 13.96 6.64
CA LYS A 63 -4.14 13.98 5.24
C LYS A 63 -2.63 14.07 5.13
N SER A 64 -2.01 15.02 5.84
CA SER A 64 -0.56 15.19 5.84
C SER A 64 0.14 13.92 6.30
N SER A 65 -0.31 13.29 7.38
CA SER A 65 0.29 12.04 7.87
C SER A 65 0.15 10.92 6.83
N SER A 66 -1.05 10.75 6.27
CA SER A 66 -1.34 9.70 5.27
C SER A 66 -0.47 9.86 4.02
N LEU A 67 -0.26 11.10 3.55
CA LEU A 67 0.59 11.38 2.40
C LEU A 67 2.07 11.12 2.70
N MET A 68 2.54 11.41 3.92
CA MET A 68 3.93 11.09 4.32
C MET A 68 4.15 9.58 4.36
N ASP A 69 3.22 8.82 4.96
CA ASP A 69 3.30 7.36 4.98
C ASP A 69 3.38 6.77 3.56
N LEU A 70 2.53 7.26 2.66
CA LEU A 70 2.54 6.81 1.27
C LEU A 70 3.81 7.23 0.51
N LEU A 71 4.34 8.43 0.78
CA LEU A 71 5.59 8.90 0.19
C LEU A 71 6.77 8.02 0.62
N ASP A 72 6.84 7.68 1.91
CA ASP A 72 7.88 6.81 2.45
C ASP A 72 7.80 5.41 1.82
N LEU A 73 6.58 4.88 1.66
CA LEU A 73 6.35 3.61 1.00
C LEU A 73 6.82 3.64 -0.46
N VAL A 74 6.39 4.63 -1.25
CA VAL A 74 6.79 4.76 -2.66
C VAL A 74 8.31 4.90 -2.77
N SER A 75 8.93 5.73 -1.93
CA SER A 75 10.38 5.91 -1.90
C SER A 75 11.12 4.60 -1.60
N SER A 76 10.57 3.74 -0.74
CA SER A 76 11.15 2.43 -0.47
C SER A 76 11.20 1.52 -1.70
N TYR A 77 10.23 1.63 -2.62
CA TYR A 77 10.21 0.88 -3.88
C TYR A 77 11.04 1.54 -4.99
N GLU A 78 11.10 2.87 -5.05
CA GLU A 78 11.98 3.60 -5.98
C GLU A 78 13.46 3.35 -5.68
N ASN A 79 13.83 3.22 -4.40
CA ASN A 79 15.21 2.91 -4.00
C ASN A 79 15.61 1.45 -4.27
N ILE A 80 14.65 0.55 -4.47
CA ILE A 80 14.92 -0.84 -4.91
C ILE A 80 15.30 -0.88 -6.41
N THR A 81 15.01 0.16 -7.18
CA THR A 81 15.32 0.22 -8.63
C THR A 81 16.74 0.68 -9.01
N PHE A 82 17.69 0.82 -8.07
CA PHE A 82 19.05 1.34 -8.38
C PHE A 82 20.25 0.52 -7.85
N GLU A 83 20.07 -0.68 -7.29
CA GLU A 83 21.20 -1.50 -6.81
C GLU A 83 21.43 -2.84 -7.56
N ASP A 84 20.64 -3.17 -8.58
CA ASP A 84 20.75 -4.47 -9.30
C ASP A 84 21.51 -4.41 -10.65
N GLU A 85 22.37 -3.40 -10.91
CA GLU A 85 23.15 -3.31 -12.17
C GLU A 85 24.69 -3.29 -12.02
N HIS A 86 25.27 -3.70 -10.88
CA HIS A 86 26.73 -3.88 -10.81
C HIS A 86 27.16 -5.11 -10.03
N ASP A 87 26.85 -6.30 -10.56
CA ASP A 87 27.71 -7.47 -10.38
C ASP A 87 27.62 -8.36 -11.63
N ASN A 88 28.40 -8.00 -12.65
CA ASN A 88 28.95 -8.91 -13.66
C ASN A 88 29.93 -8.14 -14.55
N ASN A 89 31.20 -8.04 -14.12
CA ASN A 89 32.36 -8.23 -15.00
C ASN A 89 33.63 -8.54 -14.21
#